data_AF-A0A2I0L3K1-F1
#
_entry.id   AF-A0A2I0L3K1-F1
#
_cell.length_a   1.000
_cell.length_b   1.000
_cell.length_c   1.000
_cell.angle_alpha   90.00
_cell.angle_beta   90.00
_cell.angle_gamma   90.00
#
_symmetry.space_group_name_H-M   'P 1'
#
loop_
_entity.id
_entity.type
_entity.pdbx_description
1 polymer ?
#
loop_
_entity_poly.entity_id
_entity_poly.type
_entity_poly.pdbx_seq_one_letter_code
_entity_poly.pdbx_strand_id
1 'polypeptide(L)'
;DDLTVTLVQQCRQSQYAIQRIIETAGDNEALLFEALNLNDEVQKVLSKYEELEKPSAPPAMPEPAMIPVASEPDESPVLAKEDALVRKPSGSRGAGSHGGSNDDMMDDLDEMIFGKKGGGAPSDGGQDSTKKPQPPKDDLISF
;
A
#
# COMPACT_ATOMS: atom_id res chain seq x y z
N ASP A 1 -2.13 14.99 4.17
CA ASP A 1 -3.43 14.70 3.57
C ASP A 1 -4.46 15.58 4.24
N ASP A 2 -4.73 16.75 3.65
CA ASP A 2 -5.45 17.85 4.29
C ASP A 2 -6.93 17.52 4.54
N LEU A 3 -7.51 16.68 3.67
CA LEU A 3 -8.87 16.17 3.84
C LEU A 3 -8.99 15.30 5.09
N THR A 4 -8.07 14.34 5.26
CA THR A 4 -8.09 13.44 6.42
C THR A 4 -7.90 14.21 7.74
N VAL A 5 -6.96 15.17 7.78
CA VAL A 5 -6.77 16.04 8.96
C VAL A 5 -8.06 16.80 9.30
N THR A 6 -8.74 17.33 8.29
CA THR A 6 -10.02 18.05 8.46
C THR A 6 -11.12 17.13 9.01
N LEU A 7 -11.25 15.92 8.46
CA LEU A 7 -12.23 14.94 8.92
C LEU A 7 -11.97 14.50 10.36
N VAL A 8 -10.71 14.28 10.74
CA VAL A 8 -10.32 13.96 12.11
C VAL A 8 -10.67 15.10 13.07
N GLN A 9 -10.43 16.35 12.65
CA GLN A 9 -10.82 17.51 13.44
C GLN A 9 -12.34 17.59 13.63
N GLN A 10 -13.13 17.25 12.59
CA GLN A 10 -14.59 17.16 12.71
C GLN A 10 -15.03 16.03 13.65
N CYS A 11 -14.39 14.86 13.61
CA CYS A 11 -14.64 13.78 14.58
C CYS A 11 -14.37 14.23 16.02
N ARG A 12 -13.30 14.99 16.25
CA ARG A 12 -13.01 15.56 17.58
C ARG A 12 -14.08 16.57 18.00
N GLN A 13 -14.55 17.42 17.08
CA GLN A 13 -15.64 18.35 17.36
C GLN A 13 -16.96 17.63 17.67
N SER A 14 -17.31 16.60 16.89
CA SER A 14 -18.53 15.82 17.11
C SER A 14 -18.47 15.05 18.43
N GLN A 15 -17.29 14.60 18.86
CA GLN A 15 -17.10 13.96 20.16
C GLN A 15 -17.59 14.84 21.32
N TYR A 16 -17.29 16.15 21.31
CA TYR A 16 -17.79 17.08 22.34
C TYR A 16 -19.32 17.21 22.30
N ALA A 17 -19.91 17.24 21.11
CA ALA A 17 -21.36 17.32 20.96
C ALA A 17 -22.03 16.03 21.47
N ILE A 18 -21.50 14.87 21.11
CA ILE A 18 -21.96 13.56 21.57
C ILE A 18 -21.84 13.46 23.10
N GLN A 19 -20.74 13.91 23.69
CA GLN A 19 -20.55 13.91 25.14
C GLN A 19 -21.63 14.74 25.84
N ARG A 20 -21.95 15.93 25.32
CA ARG A 20 -23.05 16.73 25.87
C ARG A 20 -24.41 16.05 25.74
N ILE A 21 -24.66 15.35 24.63
CA ILE A 21 -25.90 14.58 24.46
C ILE A 21 -25.97 13.46 25.50
N ILE A 22 -24.88 12.71 25.72
CA ILE A 22 -24.81 11.64 26.74
C ILE A 22 -25.12 12.20 28.13
N GLU A 23 -24.54 13.35 28.49
CA GLU A 23 -24.74 13.99 29.80
C GLU A 23 -26.16 14.54 29.99
N THR A 24 -26.84 14.91 28.90
CA THR A 24 -28.17 15.56 28.94
C THR A 24 -29.32 14.66 28.52
N ALA A 25 -29.06 13.41 28.11
CA ALA A 25 -30.07 12.47 27.64
C ALA A 25 -31.13 12.13 28.70
N GLY A 26 -30.80 12.25 29.99
CA GLY A 26 -31.74 12.05 31.10
C GLY A 26 -32.30 10.62 31.13
N ASP A 27 -33.61 10.49 30.97
CA ASP A 27 -34.38 9.24 30.93
C ASP A 27 -34.60 8.70 29.51
N ASN A 28 -34.12 9.39 28.47
CA ASN A 28 -34.21 8.92 27.10
C ASN A 28 -33.12 7.88 26.79
N GLU A 29 -33.33 6.66 27.28
CA GLU A 29 -32.39 5.54 27.12
C GLU A 29 -32.08 5.21 25.67
N ALA A 30 -33.07 5.31 24.77
CA ALA A 30 -32.87 5.05 23.34
C ALA A 30 -31.83 6.01 22.74
N LEU A 31 -31.95 7.30 23.04
CA LEU A 31 -30.98 8.31 22.63
C LEU A 31 -29.62 8.10 23.28
N LEU A 32 -29.58 7.70 24.55
CA LEU A 32 -28.34 7.42 25.26
C LEU A 32 -27.59 6.24 24.62
N PHE A 33 -28.26 5.14 24.30
CA PHE A 33 -27.64 3.98 23.65
C PHE A 33 -27.11 4.32 22.26
N GLU A 34 -27.85 5.11 21.48
CA GLU A 34 -27.38 5.57 20.17
C GLU A 34 -26.16 6.50 20.31
N ALA A 35 -26.20 7.45 21.24
CA ALA A 35 -25.10 8.38 21.48
C ALA A 35 -23.83 7.66 21.97
N LEU A 36 -23.96 6.65 22.84
CA LEU A 36 -22.85 5.82 23.28
C LEU A 36 -22.26 4.99 22.13
N ASN A 37 -23.11 4.36 21.32
CA ASN A 37 -22.63 3.58 20.16
C ASN A 37 -21.91 4.48 19.13
N LEU A 38 -22.44 5.69 18.88
CA LEU A 38 -21.76 6.67 18.03
C LEU A 38 -20.45 7.15 18.64
N ASN A 39 -20.37 7.29 19.97
CA ASN A 39 -19.14 7.64 20.66
C ASN A 39 -18.05 6.58 20.45
N ASP A 40 -18.42 5.29 20.56
CA ASP A 40 -17.49 4.17 20.33
C ASP A 40 -16.94 4.17 18.90
N GLU A 41 -17.78 4.40 17.89
CA GLU A 41 -17.33 4.49 16.50
C GLU A 41 -16.43 5.72 16.26
N VAL A 42 -16.74 6.87 16.86
CA VAL A 42 -15.87 8.06 16.79
C VAL A 42 -14.51 7.80 17.45
N GLN A 43 -14.49 7.22 18.65
CA GLN A 43 -13.25 6.86 19.34
C GLN A 43 -12.42 5.88 18.50
N LYS A 44 -13.05 4.86 17.91
CA LYS A 44 -12.39 3.88 17.06
C LYS A 44 -11.75 4.50 15.82
N VAL A 45 -12.43 5.43 15.14
CA VAL A 45 -11.88 6.15 13.97
C VAL A 45 -10.68 7.01 14.38
N LEU A 46 -10.78 7.72 15.51
CA LEU A 46 -9.69 8.55 16.03
C LEU A 46 -8.47 7.70 16.41
N SER A 47 -8.67 6.58 17.11
CA SER A 47 -7.58 5.64 17.46
C SER A 47 -6.88 5.10 16.21
N LYS A 48 -7.65 4.71 15.18
CA LYS A 48 -7.08 4.24 13.91
C LYS A 48 -6.25 5.32 13.21
N TYR A 49 -6.68 6.57 13.27
CA TYR A 49 -5.90 7.67 12.70
C TYR A 49 -4.58 7.87 13.45
N GLU A 50 -4.59 7.82 14.77
CA GLU A 50 -3.38 7.92 15.60
C GLU A 50 -2.39 6.78 15.33
N GLU A 51 -2.88 5.56 15.08
CA GLU A 51 -2.05 4.42 14.67
C GLU A 51 -1.36 4.65 13.32
N LEU A 52 -2.05 5.30 12.36
CA LEU A 52 -1.50 5.64 11.05
C LEU A 52 -0.51 6.82 11.10
N GLU A 53 -0.72 7.77 12.01
CA GLU A 53 0.22 8.88 12.22
C GLU A 53 1.49 8.45 12.97
N LYS A 54 1.44 7.33 13.70
CA LYS A 54 2.61 6.81 14.39
C LYS A 54 3.66 6.37 13.36
N PRO A 55 4.90 6.92 13.40
CA PRO A 55 5.95 6.47 12.52
C PRO A 55 6.14 4.96 12.67
N SER A 56 6.03 4.22 11.57
CA SER A 56 6.35 2.79 11.56
C SER A 56 7.77 2.64 12.09
N ALA A 57 7.92 1.96 13.24
CA ALA A 57 9.23 1.73 13.82
C ALA A 57 10.12 1.08 12.75
N PRO A 58 11.37 1.54 12.56
CA PRO A 58 12.25 0.91 11.60
C PRO A 58 12.34 -0.58 11.94
N PRO A 59 12.33 -1.47 10.93
CA PRO A 59 12.47 -2.90 11.17
C PRO A 59 13.73 -3.09 12.02
N ALA A 60 13.60 -3.79 13.15
CA ALA A 60 14.72 -4.07 14.03
C ALA A 60 15.84 -4.67 13.17
N MET A 61 16.96 -3.95 13.08
CA MET A 61 18.13 -4.39 12.33
C MET A 61 18.51 -5.77 12.88
N PRO A 62 18.62 -6.82 12.06
CA PRO A 62 19.05 -8.13 12.55
C PRO A 62 20.37 -7.94 13.29
N GLU A 63 20.43 -8.31 14.57
CA GLU A 63 21.69 -8.25 15.29
C GLU A 63 22.74 -9.04 14.49
N PRO A 64 23.91 -8.44 14.19
CA PRO A 64 24.91 -9.10 13.38
C PRO A 64 25.29 -10.42 14.04
N ALA A 65 25.05 -11.53 13.34
CA ALA A 65 25.37 -12.86 13.81
C ALA A 65 26.87 -12.93 14.11
N MET A 66 27.22 -12.98 15.39
CA MET A 66 28.59 -13.18 15.83
C MET A 66 28.98 -14.63 15.57
N ILE A 67 29.67 -14.88 14.45
CA ILE A 67 30.26 -16.18 14.14
C ILE A 67 31.49 -16.34 15.04
N PRO A 68 31.57 -17.38 15.90
CA PRO A 68 32.78 -17.63 16.67
C PRO A 68 33.93 -17.96 15.72
N VAL A 69 34.96 -17.13 15.71
CA VAL A 69 36.22 -17.42 15.02
C VAL A 69 36.92 -18.51 15.83
N ALA A 70 36.84 -19.76 15.37
CA ALA A 70 37.73 -20.81 15.85
C ALA A 70 39.15 -20.46 15.40
N SER A 71 40.03 -20.14 16.35
CA SER A 71 41.45 -19.98 16.11
C SER A 71 42.04 -21.36 15.78
N GLU A 72 42.22 -21.64 14.50
CA GLU A 72 43.07 -22.75 14.04
C GLU A 72 44.49 -22.48 14.56
N PRO A 73 45.13 -23.42 15.28
CA PRO A 73 46.50 -23.25 15.72
C PRO A 73 47.44 -23.25 14.51
N ASP A 74 48.25 -22.21 14.47
CA ASP A 74 49.40 -22.04 13.58
C ASP A 74 50.38 -23.22 13.74
N GLU A 75 50.49 -24.05 12.70
CA GLU A 75 51.64 -24.93 12.50
C GLU A 75 51.96 -25.00 11.00
N SER A 76 52.78 -24.06 10.54
CA SER A 76 53.67 -24.25 9.39
C SER A 76 54.98 -24.87 9.91
N PRO A 77 55.84 -25.55 9.11
CA PRO A 77 55.93 -25.63 7.64
C PRO A 77 55.93 -27.13 7.19
N VAL A 78 55.99 -27.57 5.92
CA VAL A 78 57.16 -27.62 5.04
C VAL A 78 56.73 -28.17 3.67
N LEU A 79 57.24 -27.52 2.61
CA LEU A 79 57.91 -28.15 1.46
C LEU A 79 57.22 -29.33 0.73
N ALA A 80 56.66 -29.08 -0.46
CA ALA A 80 57.09 -29.71 -1.72
C ALA A 80 56.17 -29.41 -2.91
N LYS A 81 56.78 -28.82 -3.95
CA LYS A 81 56.57 -29.08 -5.38
C LYS A 81 55.23 -28.68 -6.00
N GLU A 82 55.32 -27.59 -6.75
CA GLU A 82 54.78 -27.46 -8.10
C GLU A 82 54.51 -28.82 -8.79
N ASP A 83 53.28 -29.07 -9.23
CA ASP A 83 52.94 -29.42 -10.61
C ASP A 83 51.41 -29.61 -10.77
N ALA A 84 50.93 -29.54 -12.01
CA ALA A 84 49.59 -29.90 -12.48
C ALA A 84 48.49 -28.82 -12.42
N LEU A 85 48.68 -27.76 -13.21
CA LEU A 85 47.58 -27.04 -13.89
C LEU A 85 46.81 -28.01 -14.82
N VAL A 86 45.96 -28.89 -14.27
CA VAL A 86 45.11 -29.75 -15.12
C VAL A 86 43.85 -28.99 -15.50
N ARG A 87 43.92 -28.35 -16.68
CA ARG A 87 42.76 -27.94 -17.48
C ARG A 87 41.84 -29.14 -17.66
N LYS A 88 40.62 -29.10 -17.12
CA LYS A 88 39.56 -29.99 -17.61
C LYS A 88 38.98 -29.43 -18.92
N PRO A 89 38.84 -30.24 -19.97
CA PRO A 89 38.30 -29.81 -21.25
C PRO A 89 36.76 -29.91 -21.30
N SER A 90 36.22 -29.06 -22.18
CA SER A 90 34.85 -28.93 -22.71
C SER A 90 33.78 -29.95 -22.32
N GLY A 91 32.76 -29.45 -21.61
CA GLY A 91 31.39 -29.94 -21.66
C GLY A 91 30.51 -28.92 -22.40
N SER A 92 30.25 -29.20 -23.67
CA SER A 92 29.36 -28.49 -24.59
C SER A 92 27.97 -28.21 -24.00
N ARG A 93 27.50 -26.95 -24.11
CA ARG A 93 26.22 -26.62 -24.75
C ARG A 93 26.08 -25.12 -24.99
N GLY A 94 26.18 -24.75 -26.27
CA GLY A 94 25.36 -23.71 -26.87
C GLY A 94 25.79 -22.28 -26.63
N ALA A 95 26.73 -21.81 -27.46
CA ALA A 95 26.68 -20.42 -27.91
C ALA A 95 25.34 -20.21 -28.64
N GLY A 96 24.54 -19.27 -28.15
CA GLY A 96 23.27 -18.88 -28.72
C GLY A 96 22.89 -17.51 -28.17
N SER A 97 23.49 -16.48 -28.76
CA SER A 97 23.03 -15.10 -28.66
C SER A 97 21.53 -15.01 -28.97
N HIS A 98 20.71 -14.66 -27.99
CA HIS A 98 19.36 -14.05 -28.10
C HIS A 98 19.18 -13.28 -26.77
N GLY A 99 19.39 -11.97 -26.65
CA GLY A 99 19.31 -10.95 -27.69
C GLY A 99 17.85 -10.67 -28.06
N GLY A 100 17.03 -10.24 -27.09
CA GLY A 100 15.62 -9.88 -27.26
C GLY A 100 14.67 -10.91 -26.62
N SER A 101 13.53 -10.46 -26.08
CA SER A 101 12.50 -11.25 -25.37
C SER A 101 12.64 -11.32 -23.84
N ASN A 102 12.88 -10.17 -23.20
CA ASN A 102 12.46 -9.95 -21.81
C ASN A 102 11.59 -8.68 -21.66
N ASP A 103 11.09 -8.19 -22.79
CA ASP A 103 10.18 -7.07 -22.95
C ASP A 103 8.73 -7.57 -22.96
N ASP A 104 8.44 -8.72 -23.58
CA ASP A 104 7.10 -9.31 -23.61
C ASP A 104 6.55 -9.57 -22.19
N MET A 105 7.40 -10.02 -21.26
CA MET A 105 7.01 -10.24 -19.86
C MET A 105 6.79 -8.94 -19.07
N MET A 106 7.38 -7.82 -19.52
CA MET A 106 7.15 -6.50 -18.91
C MET A 106 5.84 -5.90 -19.41
N ASP A 107 5.50 -6.09 -20.69
CA ASP A 107 4.26 -5.60 -21.28
C ASP A 107 3.01 -6.27 -20.66
N ASP A 108 3.05 -7.58 -20.39
CA ASP A 108 1.97 -8.31 -19.71
C ASP A 108 1.75 -7.79 -18.27
N LEU A 109 2.82 -7.41 -17.58
CA LEU A 109 2.76 -6.86 -16.23
C LEU A 109 2.09 -5.49 -16.22
N ASP A 110 2.47 -4.62 -17.15
CA ASP A 110 1.85 -3.31 -17.31
C ASP A 110 0.38 -3.43 -17.76
N GLU A 111 0.02 -4.44 -18.56
CA GLU A 111 -1.36 -4.69 -18.96
C GLU A 111 -2.26 -5.05 -17.77
N MET A 112 -1.76 -5.83 -16.80
CA MET A 112 -2.50 -6.18 -15.59
C MET A 112 -2.63 -5.01 -14.60
N ILE A 113 -1.64 -4.11 -14.56
CA ILE A 113 -1.60 -2.97 -13.64
C ILE A 113 -2.39 -1.77 -14.18
N PHE A 114 -2.24 -1.45 -15.46
CA PHE A 114 -2.79 -0.24 -16.08
C PHE A 114 -3.98 -0.48 -17.02
N GLY A 115 -4.24 -1.75 -17.39
CA GLY A 115 -5.22 -2.11 -18.40
C GLY A 115 -4.71 -1.89 -19.83
N LYS A 116 -5.08 -2.79 -20.76
CA LYS A 116 -4.57 -2.80 -22.14
C LYS A 116 -4.74 -1.46 -22.85
N LYS A 117 -3.64 -0.81 -23.21
CA LYS A 117 -3.64 0.43 -24.01
C LYS A 117 -3.03 0.21 -25.39
N GLY A 118 -3.89 -0.11 -26.36
CA GLY A 118 -3.65 -0.03 -27.81
C GLY A 118 -4.42 -1.12 -28.57
N GLY A 119 -5.17 -0.88 -29.64
CA GLY A 119 -5.49 0.31 -30.42
C GLY A 119 -6.08 -0.15 -31.76
N GLY A 120 -7.15 0.49 -32.26
CA GLY A 120 -7.63 0.26 -33.63
C GLY A 120 -9.09 0.62 -33.92
N ALA A 121 -9.39 1.89 -34.20
CA ALA A 121 -10.24 2.37 -35.31
C ALA A 121 -10.49 3.90 -35.20
N PRO A 122 -10.15 4.72 -36.20
CA PRO A 122 -10.84 5.97 -36.45
C PRO A 122 -12.01 5.67 -37.40
N SER A 123 -13.24 5.69 -36.90
CA SER A 123 -14.43 5.81 -37.76
C SER A 123 -15.15 7.08 -37.40
N ASP A 124 -14.98 8.04 -38.30
CA ASP A 124 -15.90 9.13 -38.58
C ASP A 124 -17.32 8.59 -38.83
N GLY A 125 -18.32 9.39 -38.44
CA GLY A 125 -19.69 9.24 -38.92
C GLY A 125 -20.73 8.86 -37.86
N GLY A 126 -21.64 9.79 -37.57
CA GLY A 126 -23.02 9.43 -37.21
C GLY A 126 -23.63 10.21 -36.05
N GLN A 127 -24.40 11.24 -36.41
CA GLN A 127 -25.42 11.89 -35.59
C GLN A 127 -26.24 10.88 -34.76
N ASP A 128 -26.60 11.22 -33.52
CA ASP A 128 -28.02 11.50 -33.24
C ASP A 128 -28.21 12.23 -31.89
N SER A 129 -28.82 13.40 -31.99
CA SER A 129 -29.27 14.23 -30.89
C SER A 129 -30.61 13.72 -30.34
N THR A 130 -30.59 13.00 -29.22
CA THR A 130 -31.81 12.68 -28.44
C THR A 130 -31.78 13.30 -27.05
N LYS A 131 -32.08 14.60 -27.06
CA LYS A 131 -32.83 15.38 -26.05
C LYS A 131 -33.59 14.54 -25.00
N LYS A 132 -33.27 14.73 -23.70
CA LYS A 132 -34.24 14.98 -22.59
C LYS A 132 -33.54 15.15 -21.22
N PRO A 133 -34.18 15.80 -20.22
CA PRO A 133 -33.65 17.01 -19.58
C PRO A 133 -33.23 16.84 -18.10
N GLN A 134 -32.46 17.82 -17.62
CA GLN A 134 -32.03 17.98 -16.23
C GLN A 134 -33.21 18.08 -15.23
N PRO A 135 -33.04 17.57 -13.99
CA PRO A 135 -34.01 17.80 -12.92
C PRO A 135 -33.95 19.25 -12.41
N PRO A 136 -35.10 19.89 -12.10
CA PRO A 136 -35.10 21.21 -11.48
C PRO A 136 -34.59 21.13 -10.04
N LYS A 137 -33.78 22.13 -9.69
CA LYS A 137 -33.31 22.42 -8.34
C LYS A 137 -34.42 23.19 -7.64
N ASP A 138 -35.17 22.53 -6.76
CA ASP A 138 -36.08 23.22 -5.87
C ASP A 138 -35.32 23.61 -4.60
N ASP A 139 -35.19 24.93 -4.44
CA ASP A 139 -34.59 25.64 -3.33
C ASP A 139 -35.31 25.32 -2.00
N LEU A 140 -34.60 24.65 -1.09
CA LEU A 140 -35.04 24.50 0.30
C LEU A 140 -34.30 25.50 1.20
N ILE A 141 -34.61 26.79 1.03
CA ILE A 141 -34.39 27.81 2.07
C ILE A 141 -35.76 28.16 2.62
N SER A 142 -36.09 27.68 3.82
CA SER A 142 -37.23 28.16 4.58
C SER A 142 -36.70 28.93 5.78
N PHE A 143 -37.23 30.14 5.98
CA PHE A 143 -36.93 31.05 7.09
C PHE A 143 -37.49 30.56 8.42
#